data_AF-A0AAQ3QQT5-F1
#
_entry.id   AF-A0AAQ3QQT5-F1
#
_cell.length_a   1.000
_cell.length_b   1.000
_cell.length_c   1.000
_cell.angle_alpha   90.00
_cell.angle_beta   90.00
_cell.angle_gamma   90.00
#
_symmetry.space_group_name_H-M   'P 1'
#
loop_
_entity.id
_entity.type
_entity.pdbx_description
1 polymer ?
#
loop_
_entity_poly.entity_id
_entity_poly.type
_entity_poly.pdbx_seq_one_letter_code
_entity_poly.pdbx_strand_id
1 'polypeptide(L)'
;MGRPLCNPPAPKAQSPRVSRSSEENGLMQPTQINEQKPQGVEVGSSPVVSEDVIVADSSLSDAPESSGLPKETEEKMMETRELEFEAKSSRDEAWYDVAMFLAHRVLSSGELEVRVRYQGFGAEEDEWVNVKKAVRERSIPLESSDCKKVSVGDLVLCFRESSDQATYFDAHVMEIERKLHDIRGCRCRFLIHYDHDQTEEKVHSRRLCRRPAQ
;
A
#
# COMPACT_ATOMS: atom_id res chain seq x y z
N MET A 1 -18.10 -15.52 -3.70
CA MET A 1 -16.83 -15.92 -4.34
C MET A 1 -15.73 -15.18 -3.62
N GLY A 2 -14.81 -15.93 -2.99
CA GLY A 2 -13.97 -15.46 -1.88
C GLY A 2 -12.82 -14.55 -2.30
N ARG A 3 -12.55 -13.54 -1.48
CA ARG A 3 -11.37 -12.66 -1.57
C ARG A 3 -10.08 -13.49 -1.44
N PRO A 4 -9.00 -13.21 -2.21
CA PRO A 4 -7.72 -13.90 -2.02
C PRO A 4 -7.07 -13.51 -0.69
N LEU A 5 -6.44 -14.51 -0.07
CA LEU A 5 -5.69 -14.43 1.19
C LEU A 5 -4.35 -13.69 0.97
N CYS A 6 -4.37 -12.36 0.99
CA CYS A 6 -3.16 -11.56 1.21
C CYS A 6 -3.11 -10.94 2.61
N ASN A 7 -3.87 -11.44 3.58
CA ASN A 7 -3.70 -11.00 4.97
C ASN A 7 -3.12 -12.13 5.81
N PRO A 8 -1.79 -12.28 5.93
CA PRO A 8 -1.27 -12.49 7.28
C PRO A 8 -1.74 -11.33 8.17
N PRO A 9 -1.87 -11.52 9.50
CA PRO A 9 -2.30 -10.44 10.38
C PRO A 9 -1.45 -9.20 10.14
N ALA A 10 -2.09 -8.04 10.04
CA ALA A 10 -1.39 -6.76 10.02
C ALA A 10 -0.34 -6.77 11.14
N PRO A 11 0.91 -6.38 10.87
CA PRO A 11 1.90 -6.28 11.93
C PRO A 11 1.31 -5.39 13.02
N LYS A 12 1.34 -5.87 14.27
CA LYS A 12 0.77 -5.13 15.39
C LYS A 12 1.48 -3.79 15.47
N ALA A 13 0.73 -2.68 15.40
CA ALA A 13 1.25 -1.37 15.72
C ALA A 13 1.90 -1.44 17.12
N GLN A 14 3.21 -1.19 17.20
CA GLN A 14 3.90 -1.09 18.47
C GLN A 14 4.14 0.38 18.78
N SER A 15 3.64 0.82 19.93
CA SER A 15 3.96 2.12 20.52
C SER A 15 5.47 2.26 20.72
N PRO A 16 6.05 3.45 20.52
CA PRO A 16 7.48 3.65 20.74
C PRO A 16 7.83 3.35 22.21
N ARG A 17 8.76 2.41 22.43
CA ARG A 17 9.44 2.29 23.73
C ARG A 17 10.28 3.54 23.93
N VAL A 18 9.80 4.44 24.79
CA VAL A 18 10.63 5.50 25.36
C VAL A 18 11.72 4.82 26.19
N SER A 19 12.93 4.79 25.64
CA SER A 19 14.13 4.46 26.40
C SER A 19 14.33 5.55 27.46
N ARG A 20 13.96 5.26 28.70
CA ARG A 20 14.39 6.05 29.86
C ARG A 20 15.90 5.89 30.01
N SER A 21 16.67 6.86 29.51
CA SER A 21 18.05 7.05 29.94
C SER A 21 18.05 7.93 31.18
N SER A 22 18.46 7.32 32.29
CA SER A 22 18.75 7.98 33.55
C SER A 22 20.10 8.67 33.45
N GLU A 23 20.16 10.01 33.45
CA GLU A 23 21.37 10.73 33.84
C GLU A 23 21.00 11.97 34.68
N GLU A 24 21.74 12.09 35.77
CA GLU A 24 21.54 13.00 36.89
C GLU A 24 22.45 14.24 36.75
N ASN A 25 21.87 15.39 37.11
CA ASN A 25 22.48 16.63 37.61
C ASN A 25 23.48 17.45 36.75
N GLY A 26 23.01 18.64 36.36
CA GLY A 26 23.83 19.81 36.00
C GLY A 26 23.01 21.10 36.13
N LEU A 27 23.02 21.69 37.33
CA LEU A 27 22.37 22.96 37.68
C LEU A 27 23.16 24.15 37.10
N MET A 28 22.55 25.00 36.26
CA MET A 28 22.85 26.45 36.15
C MET A 28 21.65 27.24 35.61
N GLN A 29 21.55 28.48 36.10
CA GLN A 29 20.36 29.35 36.19
C GLN A 29 20.07 30.18 34.91
N PRO A 30 18.88 30.83 34.82
CA PRO A 30 18.33 31.36 33.56
C PRO A 30 18.70 32.81 33.28
N THR A 31 18.91 33.14 32.01
CA THR A 31 18.93 34.53 31.49
C THR A 31 17.65 34.82 30.72
N GLN A 32 17.05 35.95 31.05
CA GLN A 32 15.80 36.45 30.48
C GLN A 32 16.00 37.06 29.09
N ILE A 33 15.01 36.88 28.22
CA ILE A 33 14.68 37.88 27.18
C ILE A 33 13.15 37.93 27.01
N ASN A 34 12.68 39.15 26.83
CA ASN A 34 11.35 39.70 27.02
C ASN A 34 10.52 39.78 25.71
N GLU A 35 9.20 39.94 25.88
CA GLU A 35 8.21 40.49 24.92
C GLU A 35 7.82 39.63 23.69
N GLN A 36 6.57 39.51 23.24
CA GLN A 36 5.33 40.26 23.49
C GLN A 36 4.12 39.45 22.98
N LYS A 37 2.96 39.66 23.61
CA LYS A 37 1.62 39.14 23.29
C LYS A 37 0.89 40.06 22.29
N PRO A 38 -0.09 39.56 21.51
CA PRO A 38 -1.42 40.16 21.63
C PRO A 38 -2.59 39.15 21.68
N GLN A 39 -3.59 39.49 22.50
CA GLN A 39 -5.01 39.12 22.36
C GLN A 39 -5.56 39.78 21.07
N GLY A 40 -6.47 39.20 20.28
CA GLY A 40 -7.83 38.76 20.63
C GLY A 40 -8.82 39.90 20.37
N VAL A 41 -9.49 39.89 19.21
CA VAL A 41 -10.75 40.64 18.95
C VAL A 41 -11.60 39.83 17.97
N GLU A 42 -12.85 39.60 18.37
CA GLU A 42 -13.94 38.97 17.62
C GLU A 42 -14.56 39.90 16.55
N VAL A 43 -15.42 39.25 15.75
CA VAL A 43 -16.76 39.70 15.29
C VAL A 43 -16.87 39.74 13.77
N GLY A 44 -17.86 39.01 13.26
CA GLY A 44 -18.30 39.12 11.87
C GLY A 44 -19.28 38.05 11.45
N SER A 45 -20.42 37.95 12.16
CA SER A 45 -21.58 37.14 11.83
C SER A 45 -22.12 37.39 10.42
N SER A 46 -22.65 36.36 9.74
CA SER A 46 -23.79 36.49 8.82
C SER A 46 -24.36 35.12 8.38
N PRO A 47 -25.65 35.07 7.97
CA PRO A 47 -26.58 34.10 8.52
C PRO A 47 -27.01 32.98 7.57
N VAL A 48 -27.59 31.94 8.17
CA VAL A 48 -28.51 30.96 7.59
C VAL A 48 -29.88 31.61 7.37
N VAL A 49 -30.48 31.38 6.19
CA VAL A 49 -31.94 31.32 5.99
C VAL A 49 -32.25 30.23 4.96
N SER A 50 -33.13 29.31 5.35
CA SER A 50 -33.88 28.36 4.52
C SER A 50 -35.37 28.52 4.85
N GLU A 51 -36.23 27.89 4.02
CA GLU A 51 -37.73 27.84 4.01
C GLU A 51 -38.35 28.89 3.06
N ASP A 52 -39.35 28.64 2.20
CA ASP A 52 -40.40 27.60 2.02
C ASP A 52 -40.93 27.74 0.53
N VAL A 53 -41.23 26.74 -0.31
CA VAL A 53 -42.44 25.85 -0.44
C VAL A 53 -43.47 26.25 -1.55
N ILE A 54 -43.88 25.24 -2.36
CA ILE A 54 -44.98 25.05 -3.38
C ILE A 54 -45.01 25.97 -4.64
N VAL A 55 -45.37 25.50 -5.85
CA VAL A 55 -46.70 25.06 -6.36
C VAL A 55 -46.56 24.11 -7.58
N ALA A 56 -47.51 23.17 -7.74
CA ALA A 56 -47.69 22.29 -8.90
C ALA A 56 -48.89 22.74 -9.78
N ASP A 57 -48.84 22.50 -11.11
CA ASP A 57 -49.93 21.97 -11.99
C ASP A 57 -49.44 21.87 -13.46
N SER A 58 -49.26 20.67 -14.05
CA SER A 58 -50.13 19.94 -15.01
C SER A 58 -50.33 20.56 -16.42
N SER A 59 -49.90 19.85 -17.48
CA SER A 59 -50.75 19.31 -18.57
C SER A 59 -50.05 19.11 -19.95
N LEU A 60 -49.95 17.82 -20.30
CA LEU A 60 -50.05 17.08 -21.57
C LEU A 60 -50.12 17.78 -22.95
N SER A 61 -49.35 17.26 -23.91
CA SER A 61 -49.81 16.95 -25.29
C SER A 61 -48.87 15.94 -26.00
N ASP A 62 -49.49 15.04 -26.78
CA ASP A 62 -48.93 13.83 -27.42
C ASP A 62 -48.42 14.02 -28.88
N ALA A 63 -47.38 13.25 -29.23
CA ALA A 63 -47.07 12.52 -30.50
C ALA A 63 -46.76 13.27 -31.84
N PRO A 64 -46.28 12.59 -32.93
CA PRO A 64 -45.12 11.67 -33.06
C PRO A 64 -44.24 11.91 -34.34
N GLU A 65 -43.17 11.10 -34.48
CA GLU A 65 -42.56 10.56 -35.73
C GLU A 65 -41.20 11.09 -36.28
N SER A 66 -40.33 10.09 -36.54
CA SER A 66 -39.31 9.95 -37.60
C SER A 66 -38.03 10.79 -37.56
N SER A 67 -36.88 10.13 -37.34
CA SER A 67 -35.90 9.79 -38.39
C SER A 67 -34.61 9.19 -37.78
N GLY A 68 -34.01 8.21 -38.47
CA GLY A 68 -32.96 7.35 -37.93
C GLY A 68 -31.51 7.81 -38.15
N LEU A 69 -30.60 6.87 -37.77
CA LEU A 69 -29.12 6.82 -37.83
C LEU A 69 -28.35 7.45 -36.66
N PRO A 70 -27.10 7.00 -36.35
CA PRO A 70 -26.39 5.76 -36.69
C PRO A 70 -25.94 4.96 -35.44
N LYS A 71 -25.43 3.74 -35.66
CA LYS A 71 -24.74 2.90 -34.67
C LYS A 71 -23.60 3.68 -34.01
N GLU A 72 -23.78 4.07 -32.76
CA GLU A 72 -22.68 4.53 -31.92
C GLU A 72 -22.12 3.31 -31.19
N THR A 73 -20.99 2.87 -31.72
CA THR A 73 -19.83 2.35 -30.99
C THR A 73 -20.19 1.56 -29.73
N GLU A 74 -20.13 0.22 -29.85
CA GLU A 74 -19.73 -0.64 -28.74
C GLU A 74 -18.50 0.02 -28.11
N GLU A 75 -18.72 0.70 -26.98
CA GLU A 75 -17.66 1.04 -26.06
C GLU A 75 -17.01 -0.29 -25.74
N LYS A 76 -15.91 -0.57 -26.42
CA LYS A 76 -14.98 -1.62 -26.07
C LYS A 76 -14.50 -1.22 -24.68
N MET A 77 -15.26 -1.67 -23.69
CA MET A 77 -14.94 -1.67 -22.28
C MET A 77 -13.62 -2.44 -22.22
N MET A 78 -12.51 -1.70 -22.39
CA MET A 78 -11.21 -2.17 -21.99
C MET A 78 -11.42 -2.40 -20.51
N GLU A 79 -11.54 -3.67 -20.15
CA GLU A 79 -11.63 -4.13 -18.78
C GLU A 79 -10.39 -3.57 -18.09
N THR A 80 -10.55 -2.40 -17.45
CA THR A 80 -9.54 -1.77 -16.61
C THR A 80 -9.35 -2.73 -15.46
N ARG A 81 -8.34 -3.60 -15.58
CA ARG A 81 -7.90 -4.45 -14.49
C ARG A 81 -7.59 -3.52 -13.32
N GLU A 82 -8.27 -3.70 -12.20
CA GLU A 82 -7.94 -3.00 -10.96
C GLU A 82 -6.55 -3.47 -10.54
N LEU A 83 -5.54 -2.65 -10.80
CA LEU A 83 -4.16 -2.93 -10.39
C LEU A 83 -4.02 -2.59 -8.91
N GLU A 84 -3.49 -3.54 -8.15
CA GLU A 84 -3.09 -3.33 -6.76
C GLU A 84 -1.59 -3.09 -6.70
N PHE A 85 -1.15 -2.30 -5.73
CA PHE A 85 0.24 -1.89 -5.60
C PHE A 85 0.79 -2.26 -4.23
N GLU A 86 2.09 -2.49 -4.19
CA GLU A 86 2.88 -2.57 -2.97
C GLU A 86 4.01 -1.54 -3.04
N ALA A 87 4.44 -1.07 -1.87
CA ALA A 87 5.52 -0.11 -1.75
C ALA A 87 6.55 -0.55 -0.72
N LYS A 88 7.83 -0.26 -1.01
CA LYS A 88 8.96 -0.56 -0.13
C LYS A 88 9.13 0.58 0.87
N SER A 89 9.05 0.26 2.15
CA SER A 89 9.30 1.22 3.23
C SER A 89 10.77 1.57 3.33
N SER A 90 11.05 2.84 3.62
CA SER A 90 12.41 3.32 3.87
C SER A 90 12.93 2.93 5.26
N ARG A 91 12.04 2.51 6.17
CA ARG A 91 12.34 2.28 7.58
C ARG A 91 12.97 0.92 7.84
N ASP A 92 12.50 -0.10 7.13
CA ASP A 92 12.87 -1.50 7.35
C ASP A 92 13.16 -2.27 6.06
N GLU A 93 13.06 -1.62 4.90
CA GLU A 93 13.23 -2.20 3.57
C GLU A 93 12.20 -3.28 3.18
N ALA A 94 11.14 -3.45 3.97
CA ALA A 94 10.07 -4.39 3.68
C ALA A 94 9.04 -3.81 2.69
N TRP A 95 8.34 -4.69 1.99
CA TRP A 95 7.24 -4.36 1.09
C TRP A 95 5.89 -4.49 1.79
N TYR A 96 5.02 -3.51 1.56
CA TYR A 96 3.67 -3.43 2.14
C TYR A 96 2.63 -3.10 1.07
N ASP A 97 1.45 -3.70 1.17
CA ASP A 97 0.32 -3.36 0.31
C ASP A 97 -0.06 -1.88 0.48
N VAL A 98 -0.26 -1.19 -0.64
CA VAL A 98 -0.69 0.21 -0.67
C VAL A 98 -2.22 0.26 -0.63
N ALA A 99 -2.78 0.89 0.40
CA ALA A 99 -4.21 1.17 0.48
C ALA A 99 -4.61 2.36 -0.39
N MET A 100 -3.79 3.42 -0.42
CA MET A 100 -4.04 4.59 -1.25
C MET A 100 -2.79 5.44 -1.48
N PHE A 101 -2.75 6.10 -2.64
CA PHE A 101 -1.82 7.19 -2.92
C PHE A 101 -2.46 8.52 -2.51
N LEU A 102 -1.81 9.25 -1.62
CA LEU A 102 -2.34 10.47 -0.99
C LEU A 102 -1.92 11.75 -1.72
N ALA A 103 -0.68 11.78 -2.22
CA ALA A 103 -0.10 12.93 -2.89
C ALA A 103 1.09 12.51 -3.75
N HIS A 104 1.57 13.41 -4.61
CA HIS A 104 2.82 13.24 -5.36
C HIS A 104 3.67 14.52 -5.27
N ARG A 105 4.98 14.38 -5.50
CA ARG A 105 5.92 15.51 -5.63
C ARG A 105 7.05 15.16 -6.58
N VAL A 106 7.60 16.16 -7.25
CA VAL A 106 8.82 16.05 -8.05
C VAL A 106 9.92 16.79 -7.32
N LEU A 107 11.01 16.09 -7.00
CA LEU A 107 12.16 16.68 -6.33
C LEU A 107 12.98 17.53 -7.30
N SER A 108 13.86 18.38 -6.79
CA SER A 108 14.81 19.14 -7.62
C SER A 108 15.75 18.25 -8.43
N SER A 109 15.97 17.00 -8.00
CA SER A 109 16.69 15.97 -8.76
C SER A 109 15.93 15.45 -9.99
N GLY A 110 14.64 15.78 -10.13
CA GLY A 110 13.73 15.24 -11.15
C GLY A 110 13.10 13.89 -10.78
N GLU A 111 13.38 13.36 -9.58
CA GLU A 111 12.76 12.13 -9.09
C GLU A 111 11.30 12.37 -8.68
N LEU A 112 10.42 11.44 -9.06
CA LEU A 112 9.01 11.43 -8.68
C LEU A 112 8.82 10.59 -7.40
N GLU A 113 8.21 11.21 -6.40
CA GLU A 113 7.80 10.54 -5.18
C GLU A 113 6.29 10.64 -4.99
N VAL A 114 5.73 9.61 -4.36
CA VAL A 114 4.33 9.56 -3.96
C VAL A 114 4.24 9.35 -2.46
N ARG A 115 3.24 9.96 -1.85
CA ARG A 115 2.89 9.72 -0.45
C ARG A 115 1.92 8.56 -0.38
N VAL A 116 2.29 7.47 0.27
CA VAL A 116 1.48 6.24 0.35
C VAL A 116 0.90 6.06 1.76
N ARG A 117 -0.31 5.50 1.82
CA ARG A 117 -0.86 4.87 3.02
C ARG A 117 -0.84 3.36 2.84
N TYR A 118 -0.23 2.66 3.78
CA TYR A 118 -0.17 1.20 3.76
C TYR A 118 -1.45 0.56 4.31
N GLN A 119 -1.79 -0.62 3.79
CA GLN A 119 -2.94 -1.39 4.25
C GLN A 119 -2.75 -1.84 5.69
N GLY A 120 -3.72 -1.50 6.55
CA GLY A 120 -3.69 -1.89 7.97
C GLY A 120 -2.95 -0.92 8.90
N PHE A 121 -2.40 0.18 8.37
CA PHE A 121 -1.71 1.21 9.14
C PHE A 121 -2.43 2.57 9.09
N GLY A 122 -2.20 3.41 10.11
CA GLY A 122 -2.76 4.75 10.20
C GLY A 122 -1.90 5.82 9.51
N ALA A 123 -2.33 7.07 9.61
CA ALA A 123 -1.68 8.22 8.97
C ALA A 123 -0.26 8.52 9.51
N GLU A 124 0.04 8.05 10.72
CA GLU A 124 1.35 8.11 11.37
C GLU A 124 2.42 7.29 10.63
N GLU A 125 2.00 6.30 9.84
CA GLU A 125 2.88 5.44 9.06
C GLU A 125 2.97 5.86 7.58
N ASP A 126 2.29 6.93 7.17
CA ASP A 126 2.35 7.41 5.79
C ASP A 126 3.80 7.79 5.41
N GLU A 127 4.25 7.38 4.24
CA GLU A 127 5.61 7.61 3.76
C GLU A 127 5.65 8.24 2.36
N TRP A 128 6.64 9.10 2.13
CA TRP A 128 7.03 9.51 0.78
C TRP A 128 8.00 8.47 0.21
N VAL A 129 7.63 7.83 -0.89
CA VAL A 129 8.43 6.78 -1.53
C VAL A 129 8.70 7.13 -3.00
N ASN A 130 9.88 6.74 -3.49
CA ASN A 130 10.26 6.95 -4.88
C ASN A 130 9.50 6.00 -5.81
N VAL A 131 8.79 6.53 -6.81
CA VAL A 131 7.94 5.74 -7.69
C VAL A 131 8.71 4.67 -8.46
N LYS A 132 9.91 5.00 -8.96
CA LYS A 132 10.69 4.07 -9.81
C LYS A 132 11.35 2.95 -9.00
N LYS A 133 11.71 3.23 -7.74
CA LYS A 133 12.53 2.33 -6.91
C LYS A 133 11.70 1.56 -5.89
N ALA A 134 10.57 2.10 -5.46
CA ALA A 134 9.87 1.66 -4.26
C ALA A 134 8.36 1.50 -4.43
N VAL A 135 7.83 1.56 -5.65
CA VAL A 135 6.41 1.27 -5.93
C VAL A 135 6.34 0.29 -7.09
N ARG A 136 5.53 -0.77 -6.95
CA ARG A 136 5.30 -1.76 -8.01
C ARG A 136 3.93 -2.42 -7.88
N GLU A 137 3.48 -3.07 -8.95
CA GLU A 137 2.28 -3.91 -8.88
C GLU A 137 2.46 -5.00 -7.82
N ARG A 138 1.40 -5.31 -7.08
CA ARG A 138 1.44 -6.26 -5.97
C ARG A 138 1.91 -7.65 -6.41
N SER A 139 2.75 -8.27 -5.58
CA SER A 139 3.22 -9.63 -5.77
C SER A 139 2.07 -10.63 -5.64
N ILE A 140 2.13 -11.73 -6.39
CA ILE A 140 1.04 -12.72 -6.47
C ILE A 140 1.42 -13.94 -5.62
N PRO A 141 0.63 -14.29 -4.58
CA PRO A 141 0.87 -15.47 -3.76
C PRO A 141 0.94 -16.76 -4.61
N LEU A 142 1.83 -17.67 -4.22
CA LEU A 142 1.94 -18.96 -4.90
C LEU A 142 0.97 -19.98 -4.29
N GLU A 143 0.04 -20.43 -5.12
CA GLU A 143 -0.77 -21.61 -4.83
C GLU A 143 0.06 -22.90 -4.81
N SER A 144 -0.49 -23.97 -4.24
CA SER A 144 0.19 -25.26 -4.13
C SER A 144 0.62 -25.87 -5.48
N SER A 145 -0.14 -25.58 -6.55
CA SER A 145 0.18 -25.98 -7.93
C SER A 145 1.15 -25.04 -8.64
N ASP A 146 1.36 -23.83 -8.12
CA ASP A 146 2.06 -22.75 -8.81
C ASP A 146 3.57 -22.79 -8.63
N CYS A 147 4.08 -23.77 -7.87
CA CYS A 147 5.52 -23.93 -7.64
C CYS A 147 6.31 -23.99 -8.96
N LYS A 148 5.74 -24.58 -10.03
CA LYS A 148 6.36 -24.70 -11.35
C LYS A 148 6.51 -23.37 -12.10
N LYS A 149 5.81 -22.32 -11.67
CA LYS A 149 5.88 -20.97 -12.24
C LYS A 149 7.08 -20.18 -11.75
N VAL A 150 7.84 -20.70 -10.78
CA VAL A 150 9.06 -20.10 -10.24
C VAL A 150 10.28 -20.85 -10.74
N SER A 151 11.29 -20.13 -11.21
CA SER A 151 12.56 -20.63 -11.73
C SER A 151 13.74 -20.08 -10.93
N VAL A 152 14.92 -20.71 -11.08
CA VAL A 152 16.17 -20.16 -10.53
C VAL A 152 16.47 -18.83 -11.22
N GLY A 153 16.87 -17.84 -10.43
CA GLY A 153 17.10 -16.45 -10.86
C GLY A 153 15.87 -15.54 -10.71
N ASP A 154 14.67 -16.09 -10.45
CA ASP A 154 13.47 -15.26 -10.31
C ASP A 154 13.55 -14.38 -9.05
N LEU A 155 13.12 -13.12 -9.21
CA LEU A 155 12.79 -12.24 -8.08
C LEU A 155 11.46 -12.69 -7.46
N VAL A 156 11.48 -12.93 -6.16
CA VAL A 156 10.31 -13.32 -5.36
C VAL A 156 10.18 -12.43 -4.14
N LEU A 157 8.95 -12.21 -3.68
CA LEU A 157 8.68 -11.59 -2.39
C LEU A 157 8.51 -12.69 -1.35
N CYS A 158 9.37 -12.74 -0.36
CA CYS A 158 9.37 -13.76 0.68
C CYS A 158 8.85 -13.20 2.02
N PHE A 159 7.86 -13.89 2.58
CA PHE A 159 7.38 -13.68 3.94
C PHE A 159 8.41 -14.17 4.95
N ARG A 160 8.79 -13.32 5.91
CA ARG A 160 9.69 -13.65 7.03
C ARG A 160 9.01 -13.29 8.35
N GLU A 161 8.83 -14.30 9.19
CA GLU A 161 8.27 -14.17 10.53
C GLU A 161 9.40 -14.23 11.57
N SER A 162 9.45 -13.22 12.43
CA SER A 162 10.29 -13.16 13.63
C SER A 162 9.40 -13.08 14.88
N SER A 163 10.00 -13.05 16.07
CA SER A 163 9.26 -12.98 17.34
C SER A 163 8.30 -11.80 17.41
N ASP A 164 8.67 -10.67 16.79
CA ASP A 164 7.99 -9.39 16.96
C ASP A 164 7.42 -8.82 15.66
N GLN A 165 7.78 -9.39 14.51
CA GLN A 165 7.47 -8.84 13.19
C GLN A 165 7.18 -9.92 12.15
N ALA A 166 6.26 -9.62 11.24
CA ALA A 166 5.86 -10.44 10.11
C ALA A 166 5.93 -9.55 8.86
N THR A 167 7.01 -9.66 8.10
CA THR A 167 7.36 -8.73 7.02
C THR A 167 7.72 -9.45 5.72
N TYR A 168 7.72 -8.71 4.62
CA TYR A 168 7.97 -9.24 3.28
C TYR A 168 9.19 -8.57 2.66
N PHE A 169 10.12 -9.37 2.15
CA PHE A 169 11.37 -8.89 1.55
C PHE A 169 11.57 -9.47 0.16
N ASP A 170 12.26 -8.70 -0.68
CA ASP A 170 12.75 -9.20 -1.96
C ASP A 170 13.88 -10.21 -1.75
N ALA A 171 13.82 -11.27 -2.55
CA ALA A 171 14.85 -12.29 -2.59
C ALA A 171 14.93 -12.90 -4.00
N HIS A 172 16.10 -13.44 -4.33
CA HIS A 172 16.33 -14.18 -5.56
C HIS A 172 16.35 -15.68 -5.30
N VAL A 173 15.73 -16.45 -6.18
CA VAL A 173 15.76 -17.93 -6.09
C VAL A 173 17.10 -18.45 -6.57
N MET A 174 17.86 -19.08 -5.68
CA MET A 174 19.19 -19.62 -5.98
C MET A 174 19.13 -21.09 -6.42
N GLU A 175 18.28 -21.87 -5.76
CA GLU A 175 18.10 -23.30 -6.07
C GLU A 175 16.67 -23.76 -5.82
N ILE A 176 16.23 -24.80 -6.52
CA ILE A 176 14.91 -25.41 -6.31
C ILE A 176 15.02 -26.93 -6.21
N GLU A 177 14.69 -27.46 -5.02
CA GLU A 177 14.48 -28.89 -4.79
C GLU A 177 13.03 -29.25 -5.15
N ARG A 178 12.82 -29.76 -6.37
CA ARG A 178 11.52 -30.25 -6.81
C ARG A 178 11.19 -31.59 -6.15
N LYS A 179 9.99 -31.70 -5.57
CA LYS A 179 9.47 -32.96 -5.01
C LYS A 179 8.15 -33.33 -5.67
N LEU A 180 7.84 -34.63 -5.74
CA LEU A 180 6.52 -35.07 -6.15
C LEU A 180 5.48 -34.59 -5.13
N HIS A 181 4.39 -34.00 -5.59
CA HIS A 181 3.26 -33.57 -4.76
C HIS A 181 1.98 -33.49 -5.58
N ASP A 182 0.84 -33.48 -4.90
CA ASP A 182 -0.50 -33.41 -5.50
C ASP A 182 -1.25 -32.17 -4.97
N ILE A 183 -2.57 -32.15 -5.14
CA ILE A 183 -3.47 -31.08 -4.69
C ILE A 183 -3.43 -30.82 -3.17
N ARG A 184 -2.85 -31.73 -2.37
CA ARG A 184 -2.76 -31.57 -0.91
C ARG A 184 -1.73 -30.53 -0.49
N GLY A 185 -0.79 -30.16 -1.36
CA GLY A 185 0.16 -29.10 -1.08
C GLY A 185 1.52 -29.29 -1.72
N CYS A 186 2.19 -28.17 -2.01
CA CYS A 186 3.55 -28.17 -2.53
C CYS A 186 4.56 -28.68 -1.49
N ARG A 187 5.43 -29.61 -1.91
CA ARG A 187 6.55 -30.14 -1.10
C ARG A 187 7.93 -29.67 -1.58
N CYS A 188 7.98 -28.80 -2.59
CA CYS A 188 9.23 -28.26 -3.10
C CYS A 188 9.90 -27.35 -2.06
N ARG A 189 11.23 -27.27 -2.12
CA ARG A 189 12.01 -26.31 -1.32
C ARG A 189 12.76 -25.37 -2.25
N PHE A 190 12.82 -24.10 -1.85
CA PHE A 190 13.44 -23.03 -2.61
C PHE A 190 14.55 -22.45 -1.73
N LEU A 191 15.79 -22.51 -2.18
CA LEU A 191 16.86 -21.73 -1.57
C LEU A 191 16.76 -20.33 -2.15
N ILE A 192 16.60 -19.34 -1.28
CA ILE A 192 16.51 -17.93 -1.66
C ILE A 192 17.66 -17.15 -1.03
N HIS A 193 18.06 -16.06 -1.68
CA HIS A 193 19.04 -15.08 -1.20
C HIS A 193 18.36 -13.73 -1.07
N TYR A 194 18.30 -13.18 0.14
CA TYR A 194 17.62 -11.92 0.40
C TYR A 194 18.45 -10.72 -0.06
N ASP A 195 17.79 -9.75 -0.69
CA ASP A 195 18.47 -8.58 -1.23
C ASP A 195 18.93 -7.61 -0.13
N HIS A 196 18.18 -7.50 0.98
CA HIS A 196 18.44 -6.48 2.02
C HIS A 196 19.58 -6.84 2.97
N ASP A 197 19.74 -8.12 3.35
CA ASP A 197 20.78 -8.55 4.31
C ASP A 197 21.73 -9.62 3.77
N GLN A 198 21.57 -10.01 2.50
CA GLN A 198 22.41 -11.02 1.83
C GLN A 198 22.41 -12.39 2.53
N THR A 199 21.38 -12.68 3.33
CA THR A 199 21.23 -13.99 3.97
C THR A 199 20.54 -14.96 3.03
N GLU A 200 20.92 -16.24 3.14
CA GLU A 200 20.27 -17.33 2.42
C GLU A 200 19.30 -18.09 3.33
N GLU A 201 18.15 -18.50 2.79
CA GLU A 201 17.15 -19.26 3.52
C GLU A 201 16.49 -20.31 2.62
N LYS A 202 16.25 -21.52 3.15
CA LYS A 202 15.48 -22.57 2.46
C LYS A 202 14.01 -22.53 2.88
N VAL A 203 13.13 -22.10 1.98
CA VAL A 203 11.70 -21.87 2.26
C VAL A 203 10.78 -22.76 1.42
N HIS A 204 9.49 -22.78 1.77
CA HIS A 204 8.43 -23.44 1.01
C HIS A 204 7.67 -22.41 0.17
N SER A 205 6.97 -22.85 -0.89
CA SER A 205 6.23 -21.95 -1.78
C SER A 205 5.18 -21.09 -1.07
N ARG A 206 4.59 -21.55 0.03
CA ARG A 206 3.61 -20.78 0.82
C ARG A 206 4.14 -19.46 1.39
N ARG A 207 5.47 -19.31 1.49
CA ARG A 207 6.12 -18.07 1.95
C ARG A 207 6.49 -17.15 0.80
N LEU A 208 6.32 -17.59 -0.45
CA LEU A 208 6.78 -16.88 -1.63
C LEU A 208 5.58 -16.32 -2.39
N CYS A 209 5.72 -15.09 -2.85
CA CYS A 209 4.88 -14.49 -3.87
C CYS A 209 5.76 -14.23 -5.10
N ARG A 210 5.24 -14.55 -6.28
CA ARG A 210 5.93 -14.26 -7.54
C ARG A 210 5.62 -12.85 -8.01
N ARG A 211 6.52 -12.27 -8.78
CA ARG A 211 6.23 -11.03 -9.51
C ARG A 211 5.20 -11.29 -10.62
N PRO A 212 4.31 -10.32 -10.91
CA PRO A 212 3.51 -10.33 -12.14
C PRO A 212 4.41 -10.43 -13.38
N ALA A 213 3.90 -11.05 -14.44
CA ALA A 213 4.62 -11.07 -15.71
C ALA A 213 4.60 -9.65 -16.31
N GLN A 214 5.77 -9.16 -16.73
CA GLN A 214 5.90 -7.89 -17.45
C GLN A 214 5.46 -8.02 -18.90
#